data_AF-F9CZN5-F1
#
_entry.id   AF-F9CZN5-F1
#
_cell.length_a   1.000
_cell.length_b   1.000
_cell.length_c   1.000
_cell.angle_alpha   90.00
_cell.angle_beta   90.00
_cell.angle_gamma   90.00
#
_symmetry.space_group_name_H-M   'P 1'
#
loop_
_entity.id
_entity.type
_entity.pdbx_description
1 polymer ?
#
loop_
_entity_poly.entity_id
_entity_poly.type
_entity_poly.pdbx_seq_one_letter_code
_entity_poly.pdbx_strand_id
1 'polypeptide(L)'
;MRQLKITKNITSRNSEALDRYLTEIAREPMLTPDEEAALAQTIHKGGKEGEKARDRLVSGNLRFVVSVAKQYQHQGITLTDLINEGNMGLVKAAEKFDETRGFKFISYAVWWIRQSIMEALAVKSRIVRVPLNQVGIAGKVNRATEQFLQQHGRIPSTHELAQLTGIEEAQIEAAMDAASHTTSIDAPLGNEDDTSMADILSSDDIGSKSDSQLDRQSMNQFVSDLLKEVLNQREQKIIKESFGIGVMEKSLEEIADEMGMTRERIRQVREKALRKIRYSNYASTLRQYLG
;
A
#
# COMPACT_ATOMS: atom_id res chain seq x y z
N MET A 1 4.02 -28.16 -34.95
CA MET A 1 3.92 -26.71 -34.65
C MET A 1 2.81 -26.52 -33.63
N ARG A 2 3.11 -26.07 -32.41
CA ARG A 2 2.08 -25.82 -31.39
C ARG A 2 1.25 -24.60 -31.80
N GLN A 3 -0.06 -24.77 -31.95
CA GLN A 3 -0.99 -23.66 -32.22
C GLN A 3 -0.96 -22.69 -31.03
N LEU A 4 -0.65 -21.42 -31.32
CA LEU A 4 -0.82 -20.32 -30.39
C LEU A 4 -2.33 -20.13 -30.16
N LYS A 5 -2.83 -20.57 -28.99
CA LYS A 5 -4.17 -20.21 -28.52
C LYS A 5 -4.14 -18.74 -28.12
N ILE A 6 -4.69 -17.88 -28.98
CA ILE A 6 -4.94 -16.47 -28.66
C ILE A 6 -6.16 -16.44 -27.75
N THR A 7 -5.93 -16.30 -26.45
CA THR A 7 -6.98 -16.00 -25.48
C THR A 7 -7.57 -14.63 -25.78
N LYS A 8 -8.89 -14.57 -26.04
CA LYS A 8 -9.60 -13.31 -26.24
C LYS A 8 -9.66 -12.57 -24.91
N ASN A 9 -8.80 -11.56 -24.75
CA ASN A 9 -8.91 -10.62 -23.64
C ASN A 9 -10.28 -9.93 -23.68
N ILE A 10 -11.00 -10.06 -22.58
CA ILE A 10 -12.34 -9.50 -22.36
C ILE A 10 -12.21 -7.97 -22.34
N THR A 11 -12.85 -7.32 -23.32
CA THR A 11 -13.11 -5.86 -23.45
C THR A 11 -11.90 -4.93 -23.64
N SER A 12 -11.58 -4.61 -24.89
CA SER A 12 -10.53 -3.67 -25.34
C SER A 12 -10.95 -2.19 -25.35
N ARG A 13 -11.69 -1.68 -24.35
CA ARG A 13 -12.08 -0.25 -24.33
C ARG A 13 -10.87 0.70 -24.27
N ASN A 14 -9.78 0.29 -23.63
CA ASN A 14 -8.52 1.06 -23.61
C ASN A 14 -7.81 1.11 -24.97
N SER A 15 -8.05 0.14 -25.87
CA SER A 15 -7.45 0.15 -27.20
C SER A 15 -8.04 1.29 -28.03
N GLU A 16 -9.37 1.44 -28.07
CA GLU A 16 -10.00 2.42 -28.94
C GLU A 16 -9.63 3.87 -28.58
N ALA A 17 -9.56 4.19 -27.28
CA ALA A 17 -9.12 5.52 -26.83
C ALA A 17 -7.66 5.79 -27.18
N LEU A 18 -6.79 4.79 -26.99
CA LEU A 18 -5.37 4.88 -27.33
C LEU A 18 -5.17 5.00 -28.85
N ASP A 19 -5.91 4.24 -29.65
CA ASP A 19 -5.84 4.24 -31.10
C ASP A 19 -6.28 5.60 -31.68
N ARG A 20 -7.34 6.20 -31.12
CA ARG A 20 -7.74 7.59 -31.45
C ARG A 20 -6.65 8.59 -31.10
N TYR A 21 -6.10 8.51 -29.89
CA TYR A 21 -4.99 9.39 -29.46
C TYR A 21 -3.78 9.27 -30.41
N LEU A 22 -3.36 8.05 -30.75
CA LEU A 22 -2.25 7.80 -31.66
C LEU A 22 -2.52 8.37 -33.07
N THR A 23 -3.77 8.31 -33.53
CA THR A 23 -4.18 8.89 -34.81
C THR A 23 -4.15 10.41 -34.79
N GLU A 24 -4.58 11.04 -33.69
CA GLU A 24 -4.57 12.49 -33.52
C GLU A 24 -3.15 13.05 -33.48
N ILE A 25 -2.27 12.49 -32.66
CA ILE A 25 -0.87 12.96 -32.57
C ILE A 25 -0.08 12.70 -33.86
N ALA A 26 -0.51 11.75 -34.69
CA ALA A 26 0.12 11.47 -35.98
C ALA A 26 -0.21 12.52 -37.05
N ARG A 27 -1.33 13.23 -36.91
CA ARG A 27 -1.73 14.34 -37.80
C ARG A 27 -0.98 15.62 -37.51
N GLU A 28 -0.40 15.74 -36.32
CA GLU A 28 0.33 16.93 -35.92
C GLU A 28 1.65 17.04 -36.74
N PRO A 29 1.92 18.19 -37.37
CA PRO A 29 3.12 18.37 -38.17
C PRO A 29 4.37 18.39 -37.29
N MET A 30 5.46 17.82 -37.80
CA MET A 30 6.76 17.89 -37.13
C MET A 30 7.30 19.31 -37.16
N LEU A 31 7.95 19.70 -36.08
CA LEU A 31 8.62 20.99 -35.97
C LEU A 31 10.06 20.89 -36.51
N THR A 32 10.49 21.95 -37.18
CA THR A 32 11.89 22.13 -37.56
C THR A 32 12.69 22.74 -36.39
N PRO A 33 14.02 22.59 -36.36
CA PRO A 33 14.85 23.16 -35.28
C PRO A 33 14.69 24.69 -35.15
N ASP A 34 14.51 25.40 -36.27
CA ASP A 34 14.32 26.85 -36.27
C ASP A 34 12.96 27.25 -35.68
N GLU A 35 11.91 26.47 -35.96
CA GLU A 35 10.59 26.63 -35.33
C GLU A 35 10.62 26.31 -33.83
N GLU A 36 11.35 25.28 -33.41
CA GLU A 36 11.55 24.96 -31.98
C GLU A 36 12.19 26.13 -31.24
N ALA A 37 13.21 26.76 -31.82
CA ALA A 37 13.87 27.92 -31.23
C ALA A 37 12.95 29.15 -31.15
N ALA A 38 12.18 29.43 -32.22
CA ALA A 38 11.23 30.54 -32.23
C ALA A 38 10.10 30.36 -31.20
N LEU A 39 9.60 29.13 -31.05
CA LEU A 39 8.61 28.78 -30.03
C LEU A 39 9.21 28.93 -28.63
N ALA A 40 10.43 28.44 -28.39
CA ALA A 40 11.12 28.58 -27.11
C ALA A 40 11.28 30.05 -26.69
N GLN A 41 11.69 30.94 -27.59
CA GLN A 41 11.77 32.37 -27.32
C GLN A 41 10.42 32.97 -26.93
N THR A 42 9.34 32.51 -27.57
CA THR A 42 7.98 32.98 -27.29
C THR A 42 7.48 32.46 -25.94
N ILE A 43 7.84 31.24 -25.56
CA ILE A 43 7.55 30.66 -24.23
C ILE A 43 8.21 31.49 -23.12
N HIS A 44 9.49 31.87 -23.28
CA HIS A 44 10.21 32.69 -22.30
C HIS A 44 9.61 34.09 -22.10
N LYS A 45 9.00 34.67 -23.14
CA LYS A 45 8.29 35.96 -23.05
C LYS A 45 6.99 35.87 -22.23
N GLY A 46 6.46 34.66 -22.05
CA GLY A 46 5.27 34.41 -21.26
C GLY A 46 3.96 34.94 -21.87
N GLY A 47 2.89 34.92 -21.08
CA GLY A 47 1.56 35.36 -21.50
C GLY A 47 0.80 34.35 -22.37
N LYS A 48 -0.36 34.77 -22.91
CA LYS A 48 -1.25 33.91 -23.70
C LYS A 48 -0.58 33.36 -24.98
N GLU A 49 0.34 34.11 -25.56
CA GLU A 49 1.10 33.66 -26.73
C GLU A 49 2.17 32.63 -26.36
N GLY A 50 2.82 32.80 -25.19
CA GLY A 50 3.74 31.80 -24.65
C GLY A 50 3.06 30.47 -24.33
N GLU A 51 1.83 30.51 -23.79
CA GLU A 51 1.02 29.30 -23.55
C GLU A 51 0.71 28.56 -24.86
N LYS A 52 0.26 29.28 -25.90
CA LYS A 52 0.02 28.70 -27.22
C LYS A 52 1.30 28.13 -27.84
N ALA A 53 2.43 28.82 -27.68
CA ALA A 53 3.71 28.36 -28.18
C ALA A 53 4.16 27.08 -27.46
N ARG A 54 3.97 26.98 -26.14
CA ARG A 54 4.23 25.78 -25.35
C ARG A 54 3.36 24.62 -25.83
N ASP A 55 2.06 24.83 -25.97
CA ASP A 55 1.12 23.78 -26.37
C ASP A 55 1.46 23.27 -27.78
N ARG A 56 1.90 24.16 -28.69
CA ARG A 56 2.40 23.78 -30.01
C ARG A 56 3.71 22.98 -29.95
N LEU A 57 4.68 23.42 -29.15
CA LEU A 57 5.95 22.72 -28.96
C LEU A 57 5.74 21.32 -28.38
N VAL A 58 4.83 21.18 -27.42
CA VAL A 58 4.46 19.90 -26.81
C VAL A 58 3.76 19.02 -27.84
N SER A 59 2.74 19.53 -28.53
CA SER A 59 1.93 18.76 -29.49
C SER A 59 2.77 18.18 -30.64
N GLY A 60 3.72 18.95 -31.17
CA GLY A 60 4.64 18.49 -32.21
C GLY A 60 5.58 17.36 -31.77
N ASN A 61 5.76 17.15 -30.46
CA ASN A 61 6.69 16.18 -29.88
C ASN A 61 6.02 15.01 -29.16
N LEU A 62 4.68 14.92 -29.13
CA LEU A 62 3.95 13.83 -28.45
C LEU A 62 4.32 12.44 -28.98
N ARG A 63 4.59 12.32 -30.28
CA ARG A 63 5.01 11.06 -30.92
C ARG A 63 6.31 10.51 -30.33
N PHE A 64 7.21 11.39 -29.91
CA PHE A 64 8.46 11.00 -29.27
C PHE A 64 8.22 10.47 -27.85
N VAL A 65 7.27 11.03 -27.10
CA VAL A 65 6.91 10.51 -25.77
C VAL A 65 6.42 9.06 -25.87
N VAL A 66 5.58 8.77 -26.87
CA VAL A 66 5.10 7.39 -27.11
C VAL A 66 6.25 6.42 -27.37
N SER A 67 7.26 6.81 -28.15
CA SER A 67 8.41 5.92 -28.43
C SER A 67 9.27 5.66 -27.19
N VAL A 68 9.41 6.64 -26.30
CA VAL A 68 10.08 6.49 -25.01
C VAL A 68 9.25 5.63 -24.06
N ALA A 69 7.95 5.89 -23.92
CA ALA A 69 7.06 5.17 -23.01
C ALA A 69 6.93 3.68 -23.34
N LYS A 70 7.00 3.31 -24.63
CA LYS A 70 7.01 1.91 -25.08
C LYS A 70 8.15 1.08 -24.47
N GLN A 71 9.28 1.70 -24.11
CA GLN A 71 10.42 1.01 -23.51
C GLN A 71 10.14 0.57 -22.05
N TYR A 72 9.11 1.14 -21.42
CA TYR A 72 8.75 0.90 -20.02
C TYR A 72 7.45 0.09 -19.87
N GLN A 73 6.97 -0.56 -20.94
CA GLN A 73 5.76 -1.39 -20.88
C GLN A 73 5.93 -2.60 -19.96
N HIS A 74 4.80 -3.12 -19.49
CA HIS A 74 4.71 -4.33 -18.67
C HIS A 74 5.37 -4.21 -17.27
N GLN A 75 5.62 -2.99 -16.79
CA GLN A 75 6.16 -2.73 -15.44
C GLN A 75 5.08 -2.36 -14.42
N GLY A 76 3.87 -2.91 -14.56
CA GLY A 76 2.76 -2.71 -13.60
C GLY A 76 1.88 -1.48 -13.85
N ILE A 77 2.19 -0.66 -14.86
CA ILE A 77 1.37 0.50 -15.27
C ILE A 77 0.94 0.33 -16.73
N THR A 78 -0.26 0.83 -17.07
CA THR A 78 -0.76 0.76 -18.46
C THR A 78 0.04 1.69 -19.38
N LEU A 79 0.12 1.35 -20.68
CA LEU A 79 0.84 2.20 -21.64
C LEU A 79 0.24 3.62 -21.70
N THR A 80 -1.08 3.75 -21.62
CA THR A 80 -1.76 5.05 -21.64
C THR A 80 -1.32 5.93 -20.46
N ASP A 81 -1.20 5.35 -19.27
CA ASP A 81 -0.73 6.07 -18.10
C ASP A 81 0.75 6.46 -18.22
N LEU A 82 1.60 5.56 -18.74
CA LEU A 82 3.01 5.88 -19.00
C LEU A 82 3.16 7.04 -20.00
N ILE A 83 2.33 7.06 -21.05
CA ILE A 83 2.31 8.15 -22.03
C ILE A 83 1.89 9.46 -21.34
N ASN A 84 0.83 9.44 -20.51
CA ASN A 84 0.37 10.63 -19.80
C ASN A 84 1.44 11.20 -18.87
N GLU A 85 2.13 10.36 -18.11
CA GLU A 85 3.22 10.79 -17.22
C GLU A 85 4.43 11.30 -18.01
N GLY A 86 4.74 10.67 -19.14
CA GLY A 86 5.74 11.16 -20.08
C GLY A 86 5.36 12.53 -20.67
N ASN A 87 4.09 12.75 -20.98
CA ASN A 87 3.58 14.02 -21.49
C ASN A 87 3.71 15.12 -20.43
N MET A 88 3.46 14.82 -19.15
CA MET A 88 3.74 15.76 -18.05
C MET A 88 5.22 16.12 -17.95
N GLY A 89 6.12 15.14 -18.16
CA GLY A 89 7.57 15.38 -18.25
C GLY A 89 7.94 16.27 -19.44
N LEU A 90 7.31 16.06 -20.60
CA LEU A 90 7.51 16.87 -21.81
C LEU A 90 7.08 18.33 -21.60
N VAL A 91 5.94 18.58 -20.94
CA VAL A 91 5.48 19.93 -20.62
C VAL A 91 6.50 20.65 -19.73
N LYS A 92 7.00 19.98 -18.68
CA LYS A 92 8.06 20.53 -17.81
C LYS A 92 9.35 20.82 -18.59
N ALA A 93 9.69 19.99 -19.57
CA ALA A 93 10.84 20.24 -20.43
C ALA A 93 10.64 21.48 -21.31
N ALA A 94 9.44 21.65 -21.88
CA ALA A 94 9.12 22.80 -22.74
C ALA A 94 9.22 24.14 -21.98
N GLU A 95 8.84 24.17 -20.70
CA GLU A 95 8.93 25.37 -19.85
C GLU A 95 10.37 25.75 -19.46
N LYS A 96 11.31 24.79 -19.51
CA LYS A 96 12.70 24.96 -19.06
C LYS A 96 13.73 24.80 -20.18
N PHE A 97 13.27 24.69 -21.42
CA PHE A 97 14.16 24.51 -22.55
C PHE A 97 14.83 25.83 -22.90
N ASP A 98 16.13 25.79 -23.16
CA ASP A 98 16.96 26.95 -23.48
C ASP A 98 17.55 26.75 -24.90
N GLU A 99 17.04 27.55 -25.84
CA GLU A 99 17.41 27.47 -27.26
C GLU A 99 18.84 27.93 -27.54
N THR A 100 19.45 28.73 -26.66
CA THR A 100 20.79 29.31 -26.87
C THR A 100 21.90 28.26 -26.87
N ARG A 101 21.61 27.06 -26.35
CA ARG A 101 22.57 25.95 -26.24
C ARG A 101 22.80 25.18 -27.54
N GLY A 102 22.00 25.42 -28.58
CA GLY A 102 22.22 24.84 -29.91
C GLY A 102 21.93 23.33 -30.04
N PHE A 103 21.19 22.73 -29.11
CA PHE A 103 20.74 21.34 -29.19
C PHE A 103 19.24 21.26 -29.50
N LYS A 104 18.82 20.17 -30.15
CA LYS A 104 17.40 19.91 -30.43
C LYS A 104 16.60 19.78 -29.13
N PHE A 105 15.35 20.22 -29.13
CA PHE A 105 14.47 20.14 -27.96
C PHE A 105 14.36 18.72 -27.40
N ILE A 106 14.20 17.73 -28.29
CA ILE A 106 14.07 16.30 -27.96
C ILE A 106 15.28 15.78 -27.14
N SER A 107 16.49 16.26 -27.44
CA SER A 107 17.71 15.86 -26.74
C SER A 107 17.71 16.27 -25.27
N TYR A 108 17.05 17.38 -24.95
CA TYR A 108 16.84 17.83 -23.58
C TYR A 108 15.61 17.16 -22.94
N ALA A 109 14.50 17.09 -23.68
CA ALA A 109 13.23 16.59 -23.18
C ALA A 109 13.27 15.12 -22.74
N VAL A 110 14.10 14.28 -23.37
CA VAL A 110 14.19 12.85 -23.05
C VAL A 110 14.49 12.57 -21.57
N TRP A 111 15.29 13.44 -20.92
CA TRP A 111 15.61 13.30 -19.49
C TRP A 111 14.40 13.56 -18.60
N TRP A 112 13.64 14.62 -18.89
CA TRP A 112 12.41 14.95 -18.17
C TRP A 112 11.32 13.90 -18.37
N ILE A 113 11.15 13.41 -19.61
CA ILE A 113 10.20 12.35 -19.93
C ILE A 113 10.54 11.08 -19.14
N ARG A 114 11.80 10.62 -19.20
CA ARG A 114 12.23 9.43 -18.46
C ARG A 114 12.07 9.60 -16.96
N GLN A 115 12.44 10.76 -16.42
CA GLN A 115 12.31 11.04 -14.99
C GLN A 115 10.86 10.97 -14.53
N SER A 116 9.92 11.60 -15.25
CA SER A 116 8.49 11.54 -14.90
C SER A 116 7.92 10.12 -15.03
N ILE A 117 8.30 9.37 -16.08
CA ILE A 117 7.88 7.97 -16.22
C ILE A 117 8.43 7.10 -15.08
N MET A 118 9.72 7.24 -14.73
CA MET A 118 10.35 6.48 -13.64
C MET A 118 9.75 6.82 -12.28
N GLU A 119 9.44 8.10 -12.03
CA GLU A 119 8.77 8.54 -10.80
C GLU A 119 7.37 7.94 -10.70
N ALA A 120 6.60 7.97 -11.79
CA ALA A 120 5.29 7.36 -11.84
C ALA A 120 5.34 5.84 -11.62
N LEU A 121 6.30 5.16 -12.24
CA LEU A 121 6.55 3.73 -12.01
C LEU A 121 6.86 3.46 -10.54
N ALA A 122 7.74 4.23 -9.91
CA ALA A 122 8.08 4.02 -8.51
C ALA A 122 6.88 4.19 -7.57
N VAL A 123 5.97 5.11 -7.87
CA VAL A 123 4.83 5.44 -7.00
C VAL A 123 3.58 4.62 -7.30
N LYS A 124 3.29 4.34 -8.57
CA LYS A 124 1.99 3.80 -9.04
C LYS A 124 2.05 2.36 -9.54
N SER A 125 3.23 1.76 -9.72
CA SER A 125 3.32 0.37 -10.23
C SER A 125 2.86 -0.68 -9.23
N ARG A 126 2.79 -0.34 -7.95
CA ARG A 126 2.50 -1.27 -6.86
C ARG A 126 1.20 -0.90 -6.17
N ILE A 127 0.46 -1.92 -5.73
CA ILE A 127 -0.77 -1.75 -4.94
C ILE A 127 -0.44 -1.11 -3.59
N VAL A 128 0.62 -1.61 -2.93
CA VAL A 128 1.17 -0.99 -1.72
C VAL A 128 2.33 -0.09 -2.11
N ARG A 129 2.20 1.21 -1.81
CA ARG A 129 3.21 2.20 -2.15
C ARG A 129 4.49 1.94 -1.35
N VAL A 130 5.61 1.84 -2.08
CA VAL A 130 6.94 1.71 -1.50
C VAL A 130 7.68 3.05 -1.59
N PRO A 131 8.38 3.49 -0.52
CA PRO A 131 9.22 4.70 -0.56
C PRO A 131 10.32 4.67 -1.65
N LEU A 132 10.64 5.82 -2.25
CA LEU A 132 11.60 5.89 -3.37
C LEU A 132 13.01 5.41 -2.99
N ASN A 133 13.45 5.63 -1.75
CA ASN A 133 14.74 5.14 -1.27
C ASN A 133 14.80 3.61 -1.32
N GLN A 134 13.74 2.92 -0.90
CA GLN A 134 13.65 1.46 -0.94
C GLN A 134 13.58 0.93 -2.37
N VAL A 135 12.83 1.58 -3.26
CA VAL A 135 12.81 1.23 -4.70
C VAL A 135 14.20 1.38 -5.33
N GLY A 136 14.93 2.45 -4.97
CA GLY A 136 16.29 2.69 -5.44
C GLY A 136 17.28 1.62 -4.97
N ILE A 137 17.19 1.20 -3.70
CA ILE A 137 18.00 0.11 -3.14
C ILE A 137 17.66 -1.20 -3.85
N ALA A 138 16.38 -1.57 -3.94
CA ALA A 138 15.94 -2.78 -4.63
C ALA A 138 16.43 -2.83 -6.10
N GLY A 139 16.38 -1.71 -6.81
CA GLY A 139 16.89 -1.63 -8.19
C GLY A 139 18.42 -1.71 -8.32
N LYS A 140 19.18 -1.33 -7.28
CA LYS A 140 20.64 -1.57 -7.22
C LYS A 140 20.93 -3.03 -6.93
N VAL A 141 20.22 -3.60 -5.95
CA VAL A 141 20.32 -5.02 -5.57
C VAL A 141 20.00 -5.91 -6.76
N ASN A 142 18.90 -5.68 -7.47
CA ASN A 142 18.54 -6.47 -8.66
C ASN A 142 19.62 -6.43 -9.75
N ARG A 143 20.19 -5.25 -10.04
CA ARG A 143 21.28 -5.14 -11.02
C ARG A 143 22.53 -5.89 -10.57
N ALA A 144 22.89 -5.81 -9.29
CA ALA A 144 24.01 -6.56 -8.73
C ALA A 144 23.74 -8.08 -8.78
N THR A 145 22.52 -8.51 -8.48
CA THR A 145 22.06 -9.90 -8.59
C THR A 145 22.19 -10.42 -10.02
N GLU A 146 21.71 -9.67 -11.01
CA GLU A 146 21.82 -10.05 -12.43
C GLU A 146 23.29 -10.16 -12.89
N GLN A 147 24.13 -9.19 -12.52
CA GLN A 147 25.56 -9.21 -12.82
C GLN A 147 26.27 -10.41 -12.17
N PHE A 148 25.96 -10.68 -10.89
CA PHE A 148 26.54 -11.80 -10.16
C PHE A 148 26.10 -13.14 -10.76
N LEU A 149 24.81 -13.27 -11.10
CA LEU A 149 24.27 -14.46 -11.74
C LEU A 149 24.97 -14.72 -13.09
N GLN A 150 25.22 -13.67 -13.87
CA GLN A 150 25.92 -13.78 -15.15
C GLN A 150 27.38 -14.23 -14.98
N GLN A 151 28.07 -13.77 -13.94
CA GLN A 151 29.48 -14.08 -13.71
C GLN A 151 29.70 -15.45 -13.03
N HIS A 152 28.85 -15.80 -12.06
CA HIS A 152 29.04 -16.97 -11.20
C HIS A 152 28.06 -18.11 -11.46
N GLY A 153 27.02 -17.90 -12.28
CA GLY A 153 26.02 -18.92 -12.61
C GLY A 153 25.12 -19.34 -11.43
N ARG A 154 25.08 -18.55 -10.36
CA ARG A 154 24.23 -18.78 -9.18
C ARG A 154 23.69 -17.48 -8.60
N ILE A 155 22.65 -17.58 -7.78
CA ILE A 155 22.08 -16.44 -7.04
C ILE A 155 23.05 -16.08 -5.88
N PRO A 156 23.37 -14.79 -5.67
CA PRO A 156 24.20 -14.35 -4.54
C PRO A 156 23.44 -14.42 -3.20
N SER A 157 24.19 -14.52 -2.10
CA SER A 157 23.63 -14.34 -0.75
C SER A 157 23.46 -12.85 -0.40
N THR A 158 22.68 -12.55 0.65
CA THR A 158 22.50 -11.18 1.16
C THR A 158 23.83 -10.55 1.55
N HIS A 159 24.71 -11.30 2.21
CA HIS A 159 26.06 -10.88 2.57
C HIS A 159 26.94 -10.59 1.34
N GLU A 160 26.88 -11.42 0.29
CA GLU A 160 27.61 -11.17 -0.96
C GLU A 160 27.10 -9.90 -1.67
N LEU A 161 25.78 -9.69 -1.67
CA LEU A 161 25.17 -8.47 -2.20
C LEU A 161 25.60 -7.23 -1.40
N ALA A 162 25.70 -7.33 -0.08
CA ALA A 162 26.19 -6.25 0.78
C ALA A 162 27.63 -5.86 0.41
N GLN A 163 28.51 -6.85 0.21
CA GLN A 163 29.89 -6.60 -0.21
C GLN A 163 29.99 -5.96 -1.60
N LEU A 164 29.15 -6.39 -2.55
CA LEU A 164 29.17 -5.87 -3.92
C LEU A 164 28.59 -4.46 -4.02
N THR A 165 27.53 -4.17 -3.27
CA THR A 165 26.78 -2.92 -3.38
C THR A 165 27.20 -1.87 -2.36
N GLY A 166 27.90 -2.27 -1.29
CA GLY A 166 28.27 -1.42 -0.16
C GLY A 166 27.07 -1.03 0.73
N ILE A 167 25.96 -1.76 0.64
CA ILE A 167 24.72 -1.53 1.40
C ILE A 167 24.67 -2.53 2.55
N GLU A 168 24.19 -2.10 3.71
CA GLU A 168 24.02 -2.96 4.89
C GLU A 168 23.00 -4.08 4.63
N GLU A 169 23.27 -5.29 5.14
CA GLU A 169 22.40 -6.47 4.94
C GLU A 169 20.96 -6.23 5.38
N ALA A 170 20.75 -5.60 6.55
CA ALA A 170 19.42 -5.27 7.06
C ALA A 170 18.62 -4.36 6.10
N GLN A 171 19.30 -3.45 5.39
CA GLN A 171 18.66 -2.58 4.41
C GLN A 171 18.35 -3.33 3.11
N ILE A 172 19.19 -4.29 2.73
CA ILE A 172 18.95 -5.16 1.57
C ILE A 172 17.74 -6.06 1.83
N GLU A 173 17.66 -6.69 3.00
CA GLU A 173 16.51 -7.52 3.39
C GLU A 173 15.21 -6.70 3.40
N ALA A 174 15.21 -5.55 4.07
CA ALA A 174 14.05 -4.67 4.10
C ALA A 174 13.61 -4.21 2.68
N ALA A 175 14.57 -3.94 1.79
CA ALA A 175 14.28 -3.56 0.41
C ALA A 175 13.74 -4.73 -0.41
N MET A 176 14.23 -5.96 -0.20
CA MET A 176 13.73 -7.15 -0.88
C MET A 176 12.30 -7.51 -0.42
N ASP A 177 12.04 -7.44 0.88
CA ASP A 177 10.71 -7.66 1.44
C ASP A 177 9.70 -6.63 0.93
N ALA A 178 10.08 -5.36 0.93
CA ALA A 178 9.26 -4.29 0.36
C ALA A 178 9.08 -4.42 -1.17
N ALA A 179 10.03 -5.05 -1.87
CA ALA A 179 9.95 -5.30 -3.31
C ALA A 179 9.09 -6.51 -3.70
N SER A 180 8.60 -7.30 -2.72
CA SER A 180 7.68 -8.41 -2.97
C SER A 180 6.41 -7.95 -3.69
N HIS A 181 5.91 -8.80 -4.60
CA HIS A 181 4.70 -8.50 -5.38
C HIS A 181 3.48 -9.10 -4.69
N THR A 182 2.42 -8.31 -4.58
CA THR A 182 1.11 -8.77 -4.11
C THR A 182 0.53 -9.79 -5.09
N THR A 183 -0.03 -10.88 -4.56
CA THR A 183 -0.73 -11.91 -5.35
C THR A 183 -2.24 -11.76 -5.14
N SER A 184 -3.03 -12.00 -6.20
CA SER A 184 -4.49 -11.96 -6.09
C SER A 184 -5.00 -13.14 -5.26
N ILE A 185 -5.91 -12.86 -4.33
CA ILE A 185 -6.60 -13.89 -3.54
C ILE A 185 -7.62 -14.65 -4.41
N ASP A 186 -8.19 -13.96 -5.41
CA ASP A 186 -9.16 -14.53 -6.35
C ASP A 186 -8.50 -15.27 -7.53
N ALA A 187 -7.16 -15.26 -7.62
CA ALA A 187 -6.50 -16.01 -8.68
C ALA A 187 -6.75 -17.52 -8.49
N PRO A 188 -7.13 -18.25 -9.57
CA PRO A 188 -7.32 -19.69 -9.48
C PRO A 188 -6.00 -20.38 -9.14
N LEU A 189 -6.05 -21.34 -8.22
CA LEU A 189 -4.87 -22.06 -7.73
C LEU A 189 -4.45 -23.22 -8.66
N GLY A 190 -5.23 -23.52 -9.69
CA GLY A 190 -4.98 -24.60 -10.65
C GLY A 190 -5.59 -24.33 -12.02
N ASN A 191 -5.59 -25.33 -12.89
CA ASN A 191 -6.20 -25.27 -14.22
C ASN A 191 -7.72 -25.50 -14.21
N GLU A 192 -8.25 -25.99 -13.09
CA GLU A 192 -9.69 -26.11 -12.86
C GLU A 192 -10.13 -24.85 -12.10
N ASP A 193 -11.09 -24.13 -12.67
CA ASP A 193 -11.52 -22.78 -12.24
C ASP A 193 -12.26 -22.75 -10.89
N ASP A 194 -12.36 -23.88 -10.18
CA ASP A 194 -13.26 -24.04 -9.02
C ASP A 194 -12.61 -23.72 -7.66
N THR A 195 -11.32 -23.37 -7.60
CA THR A 195 -10.67 -23.09 -6.31
C THR A 195 -9.72 -21.90 -6.39
N SER A 196 -10.01 -20.90 -5.57
CA SER A 196 -9.20 -19.71 -5.35
C SER A 196 -8.53 -19.74 -3.96
N MET A 197 -7.59 -18.83 -3.73
CA MET A 197 -7.00 -18.66 -2.39
C MET A 197 -8.05 -18.14 -1.38
N ALA A 198 -9.08 -17.42 -1.84
CA ALA A 198 -10.20 -16.98 -1.01
C ALA A 198 -10.93 -18.16 -0.35
N ASP A 199 -11.08 -19.27 -1.08
CA ASP A 199 -11.84 -20.44 -0.62
C ASP A 199 -11.08 -21.26 0.45
N ILE A 200 -9.75 -21.12 0.49
CA ILE A 200 -8.87 -21.83 1.44
C ILE A 200 -8.60 -21.01 2.69
N LEU A 201 -8.54 -19.68 2.56
CA LEU A 201 -8.25 -18.79 3.67
C LEU A 201 -9.39 -18.85 4.69
N SER A 202 -9.16 -19.57 5.78
CA SER A 202 -10.04 -19.54 6.95
C SER A 202 -10.04 -18.15 7.56
N SER A 203 -11.22 -17.60 7.80
CA SER A 203 -11.35 -16.37 8.58
C SER A 203 -10.87 -16.63 10.01
N ASP A 204 -9.78 -15.98 10.41
CA ASP A 204 -9.29 -15.95 11.79
C ASP A 204 -10.21 -15.16 12.74
N ASP A 205 -11.44 -14.84 12.30
CA ASP A 205 -12.42 -14.18 13.12
C ASP A 205 -12.89 -15.18 14.20
N ILE A 206 -12.21 -15.12 15.34
CA ILE A 206 -12.43 -15.91 16.56
C ILE A 206 -13.91 -15.83 17.00
N GLY A 207 -14.63 -14.80 16.57
CA GLY A 207 -16.06 -14.60 16.78
C GLY A 207 -16.99 -15.54 16.00
N SER A 208 -16.51 -16.28 15.00
CA SER A 208 -17.33 -17.21 14.19
C SER A 208 -17.54 -18.58 14.81
N LYS A 209 -16.81 -18.91 15.89
CA LYS A 209 -17.12 -20.08 16.71
C LYS A 209 -18.41 -19.76 17.49
N SER A 210 -19.56 -20.22 17.00
CA SER A 210 -20.87 -20.11 17.67
C SER A 210 -20.78 -20.44 19.16
N ASP A 211 -19.95 -21.42 19.49
CA ASP A 211 -19.77 -21.94 20.83
C ASP A 211 -19.08 -20.93 21.75
N SER A 212 -18.09 -20.16 21.24
CA SER A 212 -17.36 -19.18 22.07
C SER A 212 -18.25 -18.01 22.50
N GLN A 213 -19.19 -17.61 21.63
CA GLN A 213 -20.16 -16.57 21.97
C GLN A 213 -21.19 -17.06 23.00
N LEU A 214 -21.70 -18.29 22.84
CA LEU A 214 -22.61 -18.92 23.78
C LEU A 214 -21.95 -19.18 25.14
N ASP A 215 -20.69 -19.63 25.15
CA ASP A 215 -19.90 -19.83 26.36
C ASP A 215 -19.67 -18.50 27.07
N ARG A 216 -19.37 -17.43 26.33
CA ARG A 216 -19.20 -16.09 26.91
C ARG A 216 -20.51 -15.53 27.47
N GLN A 217 -21.63 -15.75 26.80
CA GLN A 217 -22.95 -15.36 27.31
C GLN A 217 -23.30 -16.14 28.58
N SER A 218 -23.10 -17.46 28.57
CA SER A 218 -23.31 -18.35 29.71
C SER A 218 -22.44 -17.93 30.91
N MET A 219 -21.16 -17.63 30.66
CA MET A 219 -20.23 -17.13 31.67
C MET A 219 -20.68 -15.78 32.24
N ASN A 220 -21.09 -14.84 31.39
CA ASN A 220 -21.55 -13.51 31.84
C ASN A 220 -22.80 -13.59 32.72
N GLN A 221 -23.75 -14.46 32.35
CA GLN A 221 -24.95 -14.72 33.14
C GLN A 221 -24.59 -15.35 34.48
N PHE A 222 -23.73 -16.38 34.47
CA PHE A 222 -23.26 -17.04 35.68
C PHE A 222 -22.53 -16.08 36.63
N VAL A 223 -21.60 -15.26 36.12
CA VAL A 223 -20.91 -14.23 36.91
C VAL A 223 -21.89 -13.23 37.49
N SER A 224 -22.91 -12.83 36.73
CA SER A 224 -23.92 -11.88 37.20
C SER A 224 -24.75 -12.44 38.35
N ASP A 225 -25.13 -13.72 38.28
CA ASP A 225 -25.94 -14.37 39.31
C ASP A 225 -25.11 -14.72 40.55
N LEU A 226 -23.87 -15.17 40.36
CA LEU A 226 -22.89 -15.33 41.44
C LEU A 226 -22.71 -14.04 42.26
N LEU A 227 -22.53 -12.91 41.58
CA LEU A 227 -22.33 -11.63 42.24
C LEU A 227 -23.58 -11.18 43.03
N LYS A 228 -24.79 -11.60 42.61
CA LYS A 228 -26.03 -11.29 43.35
C LYS A 228 -26.19 -12.16 44.60
N GLU A 229 -25.78 -13.42 44.56
CA GLU A 229 -25.96 -14.36 45.67
C GLU A 229 -24.91 -14.21 46.78
N VAL A 230 -23.65 -13.89 46.42
CA VAL A 230 -22.53 -13.88 47.38
C VAL A 230 -22.27 -12.50 47.98
N LEU A 231 -22.61 -11.43 47.27
CA LEU A 231 -22.26 -10.05 47.64
C LEU A 231 -23.49 -9.20 47.93
N ASN A 232 -23.33 -8.25 48.85
CA ASN A 232 -24.35 -7.23 49.09
C ASN A 232 -24.33 -6.19 47.95
N GLN A 233 -25.43 -5.45 47.75
CA GLN A 233 -25.55 -4.45 46.66
C GLN A 233 -24.37 -3.45 46.58
N ARG A 234 -23.85 -3.00 47.74
CA ARG A 234 -22.66 -2.13 47.81
C ARG A 234 -21.38 -2.82 47.32
N GLU A 235 -21.18 -4.08 47.69
CA GLU A 235 -20.02 -4.88 47.26
C GLU A 235 -20.10 -5.23 45.77
N GLN A 236 -21.31 -5.54 45.28
CA GLN A 236 -21.57 -5.82 43.87
C GLN A 236 -21.24 -4.62 42.97
N LYS A 237 -21.67 -3.40 43.37
CA LYS A 237 -21.39 -2.17 42.62
C LYS A 237 -19.89 -1.92 42.51
N ILE A 238 -19.16 -1.99 43.63
CA ILE A 238 -17.70 -1.79 43.66
C ILE A 238 -16.99 -2.80 42.75
N ILE A 239 -17.37 -4.09 42.81
CA ILE A 239 -16.72 -5.13 42.00
C ILE A 239 -17.01 -4.92 40.51
N LYS A 240 -18.28 -4.64 40.13
CA LYS A 240 -18.65 -4.41 38.73
C LYS A 240 -17.93 -3.20 38.14
N GLU A 241 -17.89 -2.08 38.85
CA GLU A 241 -17.20 -0.87 38.39
C GLU A 241 -15.69 -1.03 38.37
N SER A 242 -15.11 -1.75 39.34
CA SER A 242 -13.65 -1.94 39.39
C SER A 242 -13.08 -2.88 38.33
N PHE A 243 -13.90 -3.76 37.76
CA PHE A 243 -13.49 -4.73 36.74
C PHE A 243 -14.25 -4.56 35.41
N GLY A 244 -15.08 -3.53 35.29
CA GLY A 244 -15.88 -3.28 34.09
C GLY A 244 -16.89 -4.40 33.75
N ILE A 245 -17.45 -5.09 34.75
CA ILE A 245 -18.40 -6.20 34.51
C ILE A 245 -19.77 -5.62 34.18
N GLY A 246 -20.08 -5.52 32.88
CA GLY A 246 -21.33 -4.97 32.36
C GLY A 246 -21.45 -3.44 32.45
N VAL A 247 -20.37 -2.77 32.86
CA VAL A 247 -20.23 -1.30 32.97
C VAL A 247 -18.81 -0.90 32.58
N MET A 248 -18.55 0.40 32.38
CA MET A 248 -17.19 0.89 32.17
C MET A 248 -16.32 0.67 33.41
N GLU A 249 -15.07 0.24 33.22
CA GLU A 249 -14.09 0.12 34.30
C GLU A 249 -13.75 1.52 34.86
N LYS A 250 -13.83 1.67 36.17
CA LYS A 250 -13.52 2.91 36.90
C LYS A 250 -12.35 2.71 37.83
N SER A 251 -11.59 3.77 38.06
CA SER A 251 -10.52 3.75 39.06
C SER A 251 -11.08 3.67 40.49
N LEU A 252 -10.29 3.16 41.44
CA LEU A 252 -10.70 3.10 42.85
C LEU A 252 -10.99 4.49 43.45
N GLU A 253 -10.41 5.53 42.86
CA GLU A 253 -10.57 6.92 43.26
C GLU A 253 -11.91 7.47 42.77
N GLU A 254 -12.26 7.21 41.52
CA GLU A 254 -13.58 7.56 40.95
C GLU A 254 -14.73 6.86 41.68
N ILE A 255 -14.58 5.58 42.01
CA ILE A 255 -15.58 4.82 42.77
C ILE A 255 -15.69 5.37 44.21
N ALA A 256 -14.57 5.82 44.79
CA ALA A 256 -14.54 6.41 46.13
C ALA A 256 -15.30 7.74 46.17
N ASP A 257 -15.07 8.60 45.18
CA ASP A 257 -15.77 9.88 45.04
C ASP A 257 -17.28 9.68 44.83
N GLU A 258 -17.67 8.73 43.98
CA GLU A 258 -19.09 8.43 43.72
C GLU A 258 -19.82 7.87 44.94
N MET A 259 -19.13 7.08 45.77
CA MET A 259 -19.73 6.44 46.96
C MET A 259 -19.54 7.25 48.24
N GLY A 260 -18.86 8.41 48.19
CA GLY A 260 -18.55 9.24 49.36
C GLY A 260 -17.68 8.52 50.39
N MET A 261 -16.75 7.68 49.94
CA MET A 261 -15.86 6.87 50.78
C MET A 261 -14.40 7.21 50.50
N THR A 262 -13.48 6.85 51.40
CA THR A 262 -12.05 6.94 51.09
C THR A 262 -11.64 5.83 50.11
N ARG A 263 -10.66 6.11 49.24
CA ARG A 263 -10.05 5.12 48.33
C ARG A 263 -9.63 3.84 49.04
N GLU A 264 -8.99 3.97 50.20
CA GLU A 264 -8.56 2.82 51.00
C GLU A 264 -9.74 1.99 51.50
N ARG A 265 -10.87 2.63 51.80
CA ARG A 265 -12.09 1.93 52.20
C ARG A 265 -12.71 1.14 51.05
N ILE A 266 -12.74 1.69 49.82
CA ILE A 266 -13.16 0.94 48.62
C ILE A 266 -12.24 -0.27 48.38
N ARG A 267 -10.91 -0.09 48.51
CA ARG A 267 -9.93 -1.19 48.38
C ARG A 267 -10.21 -2.32 49.36
N GLN A 268 -10.45 -2.00 50.63
CA GLN A 268 -10.79 -2.98 51.67
C GLN A 268 -12.09 -3.75 51.36
N VAL A 269 -13.12 -3.04 50.90
CA VAL A 269 -14.41 -3.67 50.54
C VAL A 269 -14.23 -4.57 49.32
N ARG A 270 -13.45 -4.15 48.31
CA ARG A 270 -13.10 -4.98 47.14
C ARG A 270 -12.39 -6.27 47.54
N GLU A 271 -11.36 -6.19 48.38
CA GLU A 271 -10.62 -7.37 48.85
C GLU A 271 -11.48 -8.30 49.72
N LYS A 272 -12.39 -7.73 50.52
CA LYS A 272 -13.33 -8.53 51.30
C LYS A 272 -14.33 -9.25 50.40
N ALA A 273 -14.85 -8.57 49.38
CA ALA A 273 -15.74 -9.16 48.38
C ALA A 273 -15.05 -10.28 47.59
N LEU A 274 -13.81 -10.05 47.12
CA LEU A 274 -13.01 -11.10 46.46
C LEU A 274 -12.75 -12.30 47.36
N ARG A 275 -12.49 -12.09 48.65
CA ARG A 275 -12.39 -13.18 49.63
C ARG A 275 -13.70 -13.96 49.76
N LYS A 276 -14.86 -13.28 49.85
CA LYS A 276 -16.17 -13.95 49.89
C LYS A 276 -16.42 -14.80 48.66
N ILE A 277 -16.13 -14.29 47.47
CA ILE A 277 -16.24 -15.04 46.21
C ILE A 277 -15.32 -16.28 46.25
N ARG A 278 -14.07 -16.11 46.70
CA ARG A 278 -13.08 -17.20 46.78
C ARG A 278 -13.50 -18.35 47.70
N TYR A 279 -14.16 -18.07 48.82
CA TYR A 279 -14.63 -19.08 49.78
C TYR A 279 -16.06 -19.58 49.49
N SER A 280 -16.71 -19.08 48.43
CA SER A 280 -18.03 -19.57 48.02
C SER A 280 -17.92 -20.91 47.28
N ASN A 281 -18.99 -21.71 47.34
CA ASN A 281 -19.06 -22.99 46.61
C ASN A 281 -18.92 -22.82 45.08
N TYR A 282 -19.20 -21.62 44.57
CA TYR A 282 -19.13 -21.23 43.16
C TYR A 282 -17.71 -21.03 42.62
N ALA A 283 -16.69 -20.95 43.50
CA ALA A 283 -15.30 -20.84 43.06
C ALA A 283 -14.85 -22.08 42.26
N SER A 284 -15.45 -23.25 42.51
CA SER A 284 -15.19 -24.48 41.77
C SER A 284 -15.71 -24.41 40.34
N THR A 285 -16.92 -23.87 40.13
CA THR A 285 -17.55 -23.69 38.83
C THR A 285 -16.88 -22.60 38.01
N LEU A 286 -16.44 -21.49 38.63
CA LEU A 286 -15.67 -20.44 37.93
C LEU A 286 -14.36 -20.95 37.32
N ARG A 287 -13.75 -21.98 37.92
CA ARG A 287 -12.52 -22.58 37.36
C ARG A 287 -12.75 -23.31 36.04
N GLN A 288 -13.98 -23.73 35.73
CA GLN A 288 -14.30 -24.35 34.44
C GLN A 288 -14.26 -23.36 33.27
N TYR A 289 -14.35 -22.06 33.57
CA TYR A 289 -14.24 -20.98 32.58
C TYR A 289 -12.81 -20.40 32.45
N LEU A 290 -11.87 -20.89 33.26
CA LEU A 290 -10.43 -20.70 33.01
C LEU A 290 -10.04 -21.75 31.99
N GLY A 291 -9.96 -21.34 30.72
CA GLY A 291 -9.61 -22.21 29.59
C GLY A 291 -8.36 -23.06 29.83
#